data_AF-A0A5Q2RL85-F1
#
_entry.id   AF-A0A5Q2RL85-F1
#
_cell.length_a   1.000
_cell.length_b   1.000
_cell.length_c   1.000
_cell.angle_alpha   90.00
_cell.angle_beta   90.00
_cell.angle_gamma   90.00
#
_symmetry.space_group_name_H-M   'P 1'
#
loop_
_entity.id
_entity.type
_entity.pdbx_description
1 polymer ?
#
loop_
_entity_poly.entity_id
_entity_poly.type
_entity_poly.pdbx_seq_one_letter_code
_entity_poly.pdbx_strand_id
1 'polypeptide(L)'
;MSEPWRHFVRDAVTARNRFDAALRAARPGPLRDRLTDIRRSVEMGVQECWQVAQQAQTVSDARKRLDAPSLRRRLETLESNGNEPAAAAVRSQLESAARLDAVIADTTTRLETLEARLTEAVASAIEISALAGRDDDLIGLGSTVDQVVDELEALRLALVESSAPPPDALPPGERPG
;
A
#
# COMPACT_ATOMS: atom_id res chain seq x y z
N MET A 1 11.00 5.85 -7.04
CA MET A 1 9.54 5.67 -6.90
C MET A 1 8.84 6.69 -7.78
N SER A 2 7.90 6.24 -8.62
CA SER A 2 7.08 7.08 -9.49
C SER A 2 5.73 7.42 -8.86
N GLU A 3 4.96 8.29 -9.50
CA GLU A 3 3.53 8.43 -9.17
C GLU A 3 2.78 7.13 -9.52
N PRO A 4 1.70 6.77 -8.79
CA PRO A 4 1.13 7.49 -7.64
C PRO A 4 1.80 7.18 -6.30
N TRP A 5 2.68 6.18 -6.21
CA TRP A 5 3.26 5.70 -4.96
C TRP A 5 4.02 6.77 -4.18
N ARG A 6 4.69 7.67 -4.89
CA ARG A 6 5.38 8.81 -4.29
C ARG A 6 4.43 9.83 -3.66
N HIS A 7 3.20 9.95 -4.14
CA HIS A 7 2.19 10.82 -3.54
C HIS A 7 1.82 10.33 -2.15
N PHE A 8 1.34 9.09 -2.01
CA PHE A 8 0.91 8.51 -0.73
C PHE A 8 1.96 8.62 0.39
N VAL A 9 3.22 8.34 0.07
CA VAL A 9 4.33 8.51 1.03
C VAL A 9 4.50 9.97 1.47
N ARG A 10 4.41 10.92 0.53
CA ARG A 10 4.52 12.35 0.86
C ARG A 10 3.37 12.81 1.75
N ASP A 11 2.16 12.32 1.51
CA ASP A 11 1.00 12.71 2.32
C ASP A 11 1.04 12.08 3.71
N ALA A 12 1.47 10.82 3.83
CA ALA A 12 1.72 10.19 5.13
C ALA A 12 2.76 10.98 5.95
N VAL A 13 3.87 11.40 5.32
CA VAL A 13 4.87 12.26 5.97
C VAL A 13 4.29 13.62 6.36
N THR A 14 3.45 14.21 5.50
CA THR A 14 2.79 15.50 5.77
C THR A 14 1.82 15.39 6.95
N ALA A 15 1.03 14.31 7.02
CA ALA A 15 0.13 14.01 8.11
C ALA A 15 0.89 13.86 9.44
N ARG A 16 1.99 13.09 9.46
CA ARG A 16 2.87 12.99 10.64
C ARG A 16 3.39 14.35 11.09
N ASN A 17 3.89 15.18 10.16
CA ASN A 17 4.41 16.50 10.52
C ASN A 17 3.33 17.42 11.12
N ARG A 18 2.08 17.30 10.66
CA ARG A 18 0.93 18.02 11.23
C ARG A 18 0.56 17.47 12.62
N PHE A 19 0.58 16.16 12.80
CA PHE A 19 0.42 15.53 14.12
C PHE A 19 1.47 16.03 15.11
N ASP A 20 2.74 16.07 14.70
CA ASP A 20 3.84 16.60 15.53
C ASP A 20 3.63 18.07 15.91
N ALA A 21 3.02 18.87 15.03
CA ALA A 21 2.68 20.25 15.34
C ALA A 21 1.57 20.35 16.39
N ALA A 22 0.53 19.53 16.29
CA ALA A 22 -0.54 19.44 17.29
C ALA A 22 0.03 19.01 18.67
N LEU A 23 0.89 17.99 18.68
CA LEU A 23 1.56 17.53 19.90
C LEU A 23 2.41 18.63 20.56
N ARG A 24 3.14 19.44 19.76
CA ARG A 24 3.94 20.55 20.30
C ARG A 24 3.08 21.64 20.92
N ALA A 25 1.90 21.90 20.35
CA ALA A 25 0.93 22.88 20.85
C ALA A 25 0.22 22.42 22.12
N ALA A 26 0.10 21.10 22.35
CA ALA A 26 -0.51 20.55 23.55
C ALA A 26 0.26 20.93 24.82
N ARG A 27 -0.49 21.34 25.86
CA ARG A 27 0.07 21.68 27.17
C ARG A 27 0.72 20.44 27.81
N PRO A 28 1.84 20.59 28.55
CA PRO A 28 2.42 19.49 29.31
C PRO A 28 1.40 18.87 30.26
N GLY A 29 1.39 17.54 30.35
CA GLY A 29 0.47 16.77 31.18
C GLY A 29 -0.01 15.50 30.48
N PRO A 30 -0.94 14.75 31.10
CA PRO A 30 -1.36 13.42 30.63
C PRO A 30 -1.82 13.37 29.17
N LEU A 31 -2.52 14.43 28.71
CA LEU A 31 -2.93 14.58 27.32
C LEU A 31 -1.73 14.50 26.35
N ARG A 32 -0.65 15.23 26.64
CA ARG A 32 0.54 15.27 25.80
C ARG A 32 1.29 13.94 25.85
N ASP A 33 1.28 13.25 26.98
CA ASP A 33 1.88 11.92 27.10
C ASP A 33 1.15 10.91 26.21
N ARG A 34 -0.19 10.92 26.23
CA ARG A 34 -1.01 10.08 25.35
C ARG A 34 -0.83 10.39 23.87
N LEU A 35 -0.83 11.67 23.49
CA LEU A 35 -0.53 12.06 22.10
C LEU A 35 0.90 11.64 21.70
N THR A 36 1.84 11.59 22.63
CA THR A 36 3.20 11.10 22.37
C THR A 36 3.24 9.60 22.10
N ASP A 37 2.38 8.82 22.77
CA ASP A 37 2.20 7.39 22.46
C ASP A 37 1.61 7.21 21.05
N ILE A 38 0.50 7.90 20.75
CA ILE A 38 -0.17 7.83 19.44
C ILE A 38 0.75 8.26 18.30
N ARG A 39 1.60 9.28 18.53
CA ARG A 39 2.62 9.71 17.56
C ARG A 39 3.53 8.56 17.13
N ARG A 40 3.86 7.62 18.02
CA ARG A 40 4.68 6.46 17.65
C ARG A 40 3.94 5.55 16.68
N SER A 41 2.64 5.33 16.88
CA SER A 41 1.80 4.60 15.92
C SER A 41 1.74 5.32 14.57
N VAL A 42 1.60 6.65 14.56
CA VAL A 42 1.67 7.45 13.31
C VAL A 42 3.02 7.26 12.60
N GLU A 43 4.13 7.25 13.34
CA GLU A 43 5.46 6.99 12.76
C GLU A 43 5.58 5.59 12.15
N MET A 44 5.04 4.56 12.82
CA MET A 44 4.96 3.21 12.27
C MET A 44 4.12 3.18 10.99
N GLY A 45 2.97 3.86 10.97
CA GLY A 45 2.13 3.97 9.77
C GLY A 45 2.86 4.62 8.58
N VAL A 46 3.69 5.65 8.81
CA VAL A 46 4.51 6.23 7.74
C VAL A 46 5.53 5.22 7.20
N GLN A 47 6.13 4.40 8.08
CA GLN A 47 7.07 3.36 7.67
C GLN A 47 6.37 2.26 6.85
N GLU A 48 5.21 1.79 7.31
CA GLU A 48 4.42 0.79 6.58
C GLU A 48 3.96 1.33 5.22
N CYS A 49 3.49 2.58 5.14
CA CYS A 49 3.15 3.23 3.88
C CYS A 49 4.34 3.26 2.89
N TRP A 50 5.54 3.54 3.38
CA TRP A 50 6.76 3.48 2.55
C TRP A 50 7.01 2.07 2.00
N GLN A 51 6.88 1.03 2.85
CA GLN A 51 7.08 -0.36 2.44
C GLN A 51 6.03 -0.81 1.41
N VAL A 52 4.75 -0.50 1.63
CA VAL A 52 3.66 -0.74 0.68
C VAL A 52 3.97 -0.06 -0.66
N ALA A 53 4.35 1.22 -0.64
CA ALA A 53 4.64 1.98 -1.84
C ALA A 53 5.85 1.41 -2.63
N GLN A 54 6.89 0.94 -1.93
CA GLN A 54 8.03 0.29 -2.57
C GLN A 54 7.64 -1.05 -3.21
N GLN A 55 6.82 -1.85 -2.54
CA GLN A 55 6.36 -3.12 -3.09
C GLN A 55 5.40 -2.91 -4.28
N ALA A 56 4.48 -1.95 -4.19
CA ALA A 56 3.59 -1.57 -5.27
C ALA A 56 4.34 -1.02 -6.50
N GLN A 57 5.45 -0.31 -6.28
CA GLN A 57 6.37 0.09 -7.35
C GLN A 57 6.95 -1.13 -8.08
N THR A 58 7.40 -2.16 -7.35
CA THR A 58 7.92 -3.39 -7.95
C THR A 58 6.87 -4.09 -8.82
N VAL A 59 5.62 -4.18 -8.34
CA VAL A 59 4.48 -4.71 -9.11
C VAL A 59 4.23 -3.87 -10.36
N SER A 60 4.26 -2.54 -10.24
CA SER A 60 4.08 -1.61 -11.35
C SER A 60 5.16 -1.76 -12.42
N ASP A 61 6.41 -1.94 -12.01
CA ASP A 61 7.53 -2.12 -12.94
C ASP A 61 7.46 -3.48 -13.63
N ALA A 62 7.07 -4.55 -12.92
CA ALA A 62 6.79 -5.84 -13.51
C ALA A 62 5.67 -5.76 -14.56
N ARG A 63 4.58 -5.04 -14.24
CA ARG A 63 3.47 -4.82 -15.16
C ARG A 63 3.87 -4.05 -16.41
N LYS A 64 4.75 -3.04 -16.28
CA LYS A 64 5.29 -2.29 -17.43
C LYS A 64 6.15 -3.17 -18.33
N ARG A 65 7.00 -4.04 -17.76
CA ARG A 65 7.87 -4.95 -18.52
C ARG A 65 7.10 -5.94 -19.41
N LEU A 66 5.88 -6.32 -19.04
CA LEU A 66 5.05 -7.21 -19.86
C LEU A 66 4.59 -6.54 -21.17
N ASP A 67 4.62 -5.21 -21.29
CA ASP A 67 4.23 -4.46 -22.50
C ASP A 67 2.95 -5.01 -23.18
N ALA A 68 1.85 -4.98 -22.42
CA ALA A 68 0.56 -5.51 -22.87
C ALA A 68 0.12 -5.01 -24.26
N PRO A 69 0.32 -3.74 -24.66
CA PRO A 69 0.04 -3.29 -26.03
C PRO A 69 0.80 -4.07 -27.11
N SER A 70 2.08 -4.38 -26.90
CA SER A 70 2.85 -5.19 -27.84
C SER A 70 2.43 -6.65 -27.83
N LEU A 71 2.10 -7.20 -26.67
CA LEU A 71 1.55 -8.56 -26.57
C LEU A 71 0.22 -8.72 -27.32
N ARG A 72 -0.68 -7.74 -27.25
CA ARG A 72 -1.96 -7.76 -27.99
C ARG A 72 -1.75 -7.78 -29.51
N ARG A 73 -0.89 -6.89 -30.04
CA ARG A 73 -0.53 -6.89 -31.47
C ARG A 73 0.09 -8.21 -31.92
N ARG A 74 0.93 -8.80 -31.07
CA ARG A 74 1.52 -10.12 -31.31
C ARG A 74 0.46 -11.22 -31.32
N LEU A 75 -0.51 -11.18 -30.41
CA LEU A 75 -1.60 -12.14 -30.35
C LEU A 75 -2.42 -12.12 -31.64
N GLU A 76 -2.85 -10.94 -32.09
CA GLU A 76 -3.61 -10.76 -33.34
C GLU A 76 -2.86 -11.35 -34.54
N THR A 77 -1.54 -11.15 -34.60
CA THR A 77 -0.68 -11.71 -35.66
C THR A 77 -0.62 -13.24 -35.59
N LEU A 78 -0.48 -13.81 -34.39
CA LEU A 78 -0.40 -15.26 -34.19
C LEU A 78 -1.73 -15.96 -34.51
N GLU A 79 -2.85 -15.36 -34.13
CA GLU A 79 -4.20 -15.83 -34.43
C GLU A 79 -4.45 -15.81 -35.94
N SER A 80 -4.09 -14.72 -36.63
CA SER A 80 -4.20 -14.61 -38.09
C SER A 80 -3.37 -15.67 -38.83
N ASN A 81 -2.24 -16.08 -38.26
CA ASN A 81 -1.36 -17.11 -38.80
C ASN A 81 -1.74 -18.54 -38.37
N GLY A 82 -2.79 -18.72 -37.56
CA GLY A 82 -3.23 -20.02 -37.06
C GLY A 82 -2.29 -20.70 -36.06
N ASN A 83 -1.38 -19.95 -35.43
CA ASN A 83 -0.40 -20.50 -34.47
C ASN A 83 -0.97 -20.53 -33.04
N GLU A 84 -1.87 -21.49 -32.79
CA GLU A 84 -2.62 -21.60 -31.53
C GLU A 84 -1.73 -21.81 -30.28
N PRO A 85 -0.70 -22.66 -30.27
CA PRO A 85 0.14 -22.83 -29.08
C PRO A 85 0.85 -21.54 -28.65
N ALA A 86 1.35 -20.77 -29.62
CA ALA A 86 1.98 -19.48 -29.35
C ALA A 86 0.94 -18.43 -28.91
N ALA A 87 -0.25 -18.43 -29.50
CA ALA A 87 -1.35 -17.55 -29.12
C ALA A 87 -1.80 -17.80 -27.67
N ALA A 88 -1.95 -19.07 -27.27
CA ALA A 88 -2.30 -19.46 -25.89
C ALA A 88 -1.26 -18.97 -24.86
N ALA A 89 0.03 -19.08 -25.17
CA ALA A 89 1.08 -18.56 -24.30
C ALA A 89 1.02 -17.03 -24.14
N VAL A 90 0.75 -16.29 -25.22
CA VAL A 90 0.59 -14.82 -25.16
C VAL A 90 -0.67 -14.43 -24.39
N ARG A 91 -1.78 -15.16 -24.53
CA ARG A 91 -2.99 -14.96 -23.71
C ARG A 91 -2.70 -15.08 -22.22
N SER A 92 -1.96 -16.12 -21.80
CA SER A 92 -1.55 -16.29 -20.40
C SER A 92 -0.70 -15.12 -19.87
N GLN A 93 0.15 -14.53 -20.71
CA GLN A 93 0.93 -13.34 -20.35
C GLN A 93 0.03 -12.10 -20.18
N LEU A 94 -0.98 -11.94 -21.04
CA LEU A 94 -1.97 -10.86 -20.92
C LEU A 94 -2.85 -11.02 -19.67
N GLU A 95 -3.25 -12.23 -19.33
CA GLU A 95 -3.95 -12.53 -18.07
C GLU A 95 -3.07 -12.19 -16.87
N SER A 96 -1.77 -12.49 -16.94
CA SER A 96 -0.80 -12.11 -15.90
C SER A 96 -0.70 -10.59 -15.77
N ALA A 97 -0.65 -9.86 -16.89
CA ALA A 97 -0.69 -8.39 -16.89
C ALA A 97 -1.97 -7.84 -16.25
N ALA A 98 -3.13 -8.43 -16.57
CA ALA A 98 -4.42 -8.04 -15.99
C ALA A 98 -4.48 -8.28 -14.47
N ARG A 99 -3.90 -9.38 -13.98
CA ARG A 99 -3.80 -9.62 -12.52
C ARG A 99 -2.95 -8.56 -11.83
N LEU A 100 -1.81 -8.18 -12.41
CA LEU A 100 -0.97 -7.10 -11.84
C LEU A 100 -1.68 -5.74 -11.88
N ASP A 101 -2.44 -5.44 -12.95
CA ASP A 101 -3.28 -4.23 -13.01
C ASP A 101 -4.32 -4.20 -11.88
N ALA A 102 -4.95 -5.33 -11.58
CA ALA A 102 -5.91 -5.45 -10.49
C ALA A 102 -5.27 -5.21 -9.11
N VAL A 103 -4.07 -5.76 -8.87
CA VAL A 103 -3.31 -5.52 -7.63
C VAL A 103 -2.95 -4.04 -7.47
N ILE A 104 -2.49 -3.39 -8.55
CA ILE A 104 -2.16 -1.96 -8.55
C ILE A 104 -3.40 -1.11 -8.22
N ALA A 105 -4.55 -1.42 -8.83
CA ALA A 105 -5.78 -0.70 -8.60
C ALA A 105 -6.29 -0.86 -7.15
N ASP A 106 -6.35 -2.10 -6.64
CA ASP A 106 -6.78 -2.38 -5.27
C ASP A 106 -5.87 -1.69 -4.23
N THR A 107 -4.55 -1.75 -4.44
CA THR A 107 -3.59 -1.07 -3.57
C THR A 107 -3.79 0.43 -3.55
N THR A 108 -4.07 1.03 -4.71
CA THR A 108 -4.31 2.48 -4.83
C THR A 108 -5.56 2.88 -4.04
N THR A 109 -6.68 2.21 -4.25
CA THR A 109 -7.95 2.47 -3.54
C THR A 109 -7.81 2.34 -2.02
N ARG A 110 -7.07 1.33 -1.57
CA ARG A 110 -6.81 1.13 -0.13
C ARG A 110 -5.96 2.25 0.45
N LEU A 111 -4.88 2.65 -0.23
CA LEU A 111 -4.04 3.75 0.22
C LEU A 111 -4.79 5.08 0.29
N GLU A 112 -5.66 5.37 -0.68
CA GLU A 112 -6.54 6.57 -0.64
C GLU A 112 -7.44 6.57 0.60
N THR A 113 -8.03 5.40 0.93
CA THR A 113 -8.87 5.25 2.12
C THR A 113 -8.07 5.45 3.41
N LEU A 114 -6.88 4.87 3.49
CA LEU A 114 -6.00 4.95 4.66
C LEU A 114 -5.47 6.36 4.88
N GLU A 115 -5.14 7.08 3.80
CA GLU A 115 -4.73 8.48 3.84
C GLU A 115 -5.85 9.38 4.38
N ALA A 116 -7.09 9.17 3.92
CA ALA A 116 -8.24 9.94 4.39
C ALA A 116 -8.44 9.75 5.91
N ARG A 117 -8.36 8.51 6.40
CA ARG A 117 -8.45 8.19 7.83
C ARG A 117 -7.31 8.78 8.65
N LEU A 118 -6.08 8.76 8.12
CA LEU A 118 -4.94 9.37 8.78
C LEU A 118 -5.10 10.91 8.86
N THR A 119 -5.62 11.54 7.81
CA THR A 119 -5.91 12.97 7.79
C THR A 119 -6.99 13.35 8.80
N GLU A 120 -8.04 12.53 8.92
CA GLU A 120 -9.07 12.66 9.95
C GLU A 120 -8.46 12.54 11.36
N ALA A 121 -7.63 11.53 11.61
CA ALA A 121 -6.95 11.35 12.90
C ALA A 121 -6.09 12.57 13.27
N VAL A 122 -5.38 13.16 12.29
CA VAL A 122 -4.62 14.40 12.48
C VAL A 122 -5.53 15.59 12.82
N ALA A 123 -6.68 15.72 12.15
CA ALA A 123 -7.64 16.77 12.44
C ALA A 123 -8.19 16.64 13.88
N SER A 124 -8.54 15.43 14.30
CA SER A 124 -8.96 15.13 15.67
C SER A 124 -7.85 15.44 16.69
N ALA A 125 -6.59 15.09 16.39
CA ALA A 125 -5.47 15.44 17.27
C ALA A 125 -5.29 16.95 17.46
N ILE A 126 -5.49 17.73 16.38
CA ILE A 126 -5.46 19.20 16.44
C ILE A 126 -6.59 19.72 17.34
N GLU A 127 -7.82 19.22 17.15
CA GLU A 127 -8.97 19.62 17.96
C GLU A 127 -8.77 19.30 19.45
N ILE A 128 -8.38 18.07 19.77
CA ILE A 128 -8.12 17.63 21.15
C ILE A 128 -7.02 18.49 21.79
N SER A 129 -5.95 18.81 21.05
CA SER A 129 -4.86 19.66 21.55
C SER A 129 -5.31 21.09 21.84
N ALA A 130 -6.25 21.62 21.06
CA ALA A 130 -6.75 23.00 21.18
C ALA A 130 -7.83 23.13 22.28
N LEU A 131 -8.70 22.13 22.43
CA LEU A 131 -9.84 22.15 23.34
C LEU A 131 -9.57 21.52 24.72
N ALA A 132 -8.35 21.01 24.95
CA ALA A 132 -8.04 20.16 26.10
C ALA A 132 -9.02 18.98 26.20
N GLY A 133 -9.02 18.16 25.14
CA GLY A 133 -9.94 17.03 24.95
C GLY A 133 -9.99 16.03 26.11
N ARG A 134 -11.04 15.21 26.12
CA ARG A 134 -11.29 14.23 27.20
C ARG A 134 -10.55 12.93 26.92
N ASP A 135 -10.46 12.08 27.95
CA ASP A 135 -9.81 10.77 27.82
C ASP A 135 -10.47 9.88 26.76
N ASP A 136 -11.80 9.94 26.60
CA ASP A 136 -12.54 9.17 25.58
C ASP A 136 -12.13 9.56 24.15
N ASP A 137 -11.91 10.86 23.90
CA ASP A 137 -11.50 11.37 22.59
C ASP A 137 -10.10 10.84 22.21
N LEU A 138 -9.22 10.68 23.21
CA LEU A 138 -7.89 10.13 23.03
C LEU A 138 -7.90 8.62 22.76
N ILE A 139 -8.76 7.87 23.44
CA ILE A 139 -8.93 6.44 23.20
C ILE A 139 -9.44 6.21 21.76
N GLY A 140 -10.41 7.00 21.32
CA GLY A 140 -10.90 6.98 19.94
C GLY A 140 -9.79 7.27 18.93
N LEU A 141 -9.05 8.36 19.13
CA LEU A 141 -7.94 8.74 18.25
C LEU A 141 -6.86 7.65 18.16
N GLY A 142 -6.43 7.10 19.30
CA GLY A 142 -5.44 6.02 19.32
C GLY A 142 -5.92 4.80 18.55
N SER A 143 -7.16 4.38 18.78
CA SER A 143 -7.76 3.24 18.08
C SER A 143 -7.83 3.44 16.56
N THR A 144 -8.18 4.65 16.11
CA THR A 144 -8.19 4.97 14.67
C THR A 144 -6.80 4.88 14.05
N VAL A 145 -5.78 5.41 14.72
CA VAL A 145 -4.40 5.36 14.21
C VAL A 145 -3.89 3.92 14.18
N ASP A 146 -4.10 3.15 15.24
CA ASP A 146 -3.66 1.76 15.31
C ASP A 146 -4.35 0.91 14.21
N GLN A 147 -5.64 1.11 13.97
CA GLN A 147 -6.34 0.45 12.85
C GLN A 147 -5.73 0.78 11.48
N VAL A 148 -5.34 2.05 11.24
CA VAL A 148 -4.67 2.44 9.99
C VAL A 148 -3.32 1.73 9.84
N VAL A 149 -2.55 1.61 10.92
CA VAL A 149 -1.26 0.91 10.91
C VAL A 149 -1.46 -0.58 10.61
N ASP A 150 -2.41 -1.23 11.28
CA ASP A 150 -2.73 -2.65 11.07
C ASP A 150 -3.18 -2.92 9.62
N GLU A 151 -4.00 -2.04 9.05
CA GLU A 151 -4.45 -2.16 7.66
C GLU A 151 -3.31 -1.92 6.65
N LEU A 152 -2.37 -1.01 6.93
CA LEU A 152 -1.17 -0.82 6.12
C LEU A 152 -0.25 -2.05 6.17
N GLU A 153 -0.06 -2.64 7.34
CA GLU A 153 0.71 -3.87 7.50
C GLU A 153 0.05 -5.03 6.75
N ALA A 154 -1.26 -5.21 6.90
CA ALA A 154 -2.00 -6.25 6.19
C ALA A 154 -1.89 -6.09 4.68
N LEU A 155 -1.98 -4.84 4.18
CA LEU A 155 -1.78 -4.53 2.77
C LEU A 155 -0.37 -4.87 2.30
N ARG A 156 0.66 -4.54 3.10
CA ARG A 156 2.04 -4.90 2.81
C ARG A 156 2.21 -6.41 2.70
N LEU A 157 1.69 -7.18 3.64
CA LEU A 157 1.78 -8.64 3.64
C LEU A 157 1.10 -9.26 2.41
N ALA A 158 -0.09 -8.79 2.04
CA ALA A 158 -0.80 -9.24 0.83
C ALA A 158 -0.01 -8.97 -0.46
N LEU A 159 0.70 -7.84 -0.54
CA LEU A 159 1.55 -7.51 -1.67
C LEU A 159 2.83 -8.37 -1.75
N VAL A 160 3.37 -8.81 -0.60
CA VAL A 160 4.48 -9.75 -0.56
C VAL A 160 4.01 -11.12 -1.04
N GLU A 161 2.88 -11.61 -0.54
CA GLU A 161 2.29 -12.89 -0.92
C GLU A 161 1.96 -12.97 -2.42
N SER A 162 1.33 -11.92 -2.98
CA SER A 162 1.01 -11.87 -4.41
C SER A 162 2.23 -11.79 -5.34
N SER A 163 3.41 -11.43 -4.81
CA SER A 163 4.66 -11.41 -5.56
C SER A 163 5.47 -12.71 -5.48
N ALA A 164 5.10 -13.62 -4.57
CA ALA A 164 5.79 -14.89 -4.42
C ALA A 164 5.48 -15.83 -5.61
N PRO A 165 6.48 -16.52 -6.18
CA PRO A 165 6.21 -17.56 -7.15
C PRO A 165 5.42 -18.71 -6.50
N PRO A 166 4.55 -19.42 -7.25
CA PRO A 166 3.80 -20.55 -6.69
C PRO A 166 4.76 -21.62 -6.15
N PRO A 167 4.42 -22.26 -5.01
CA PRO A 167 5.30 -23.21 -4.32
C PRO A 167 5.66 -24.47 -5.14
N ASP A 168 4.97 -24.71 -6.27
CA ASP A 168 5.16 -25.89 -7.13
C ASP A 168 6.08 -25.65 -8.35
N ALA A 169 6.78 -24.52 -8.41
CA ALA A 169 7.83 -24.29 -9.42
C ALA A 169 9.17 -24.94 -9.00
N LEU A 170 9.16 -26.24 -8.66
CA LEU A 170 10.40 -27.03 -8.60
C LEU A 170 10.91 -27.26 -10.03
N PRO A 171 12.21 -27.06 -10.31
CA PRO A 171 12.78 -27.37 -11.62
C PRO A 171 12.67 -28.88 -11.89
N PRO A 172 12.40 -29.31 -13.14
CA PRO A 172 12.43 -30.72 -13.51
C PRO A 172 13.88 -31.23 -13.47
N GLY A 173 14.32 -31.68 -12.30
CA GLY A 173 15.69 -32.15 -12.09
C GLY A 173 15.90 -33.04 -10.87
N GLU A 174 15.02 -32.99 -9.86
CA GLU A 174 15.17 -33.83 -8.67
C GLU A 174 13.96 -34.74 -8.49
N ARG A 175 13.95 -35.84 -9.26
CA ARG A 175 13.24 -37.06 -8.86
C ARG A 175 14.30 -38.10 -8.47
N PRO A 176 14.38 -38.52 -7.19
CA PRO A 176 15.23 -39.65 -6.84
C PRO A 176 14.63 -40.92 -7.46
N GLY A 177 15.49 -41.71 -8.10
CA GLY A 177 15.15 -43.02 -8.67
C GLY A 177 14.91 -44.08 -7.62
#